data_AF-A0A290ZJ77-F1
#
_entry.id   AF-A0A290ZJ77-F1
#
_cell.length_a   1.000
_cell.length_b   1.000
_cell.length_c   1.000
_cell.angle_alpha   90.00
_cell.angle_beta   90.00
_cell.angle_gamma   90.00
#
_symmetry.space_group_name_H-M   'P 1'
#
loop_
_entity.id
_entity.type
_entity.pdbx_description
1 polymer ?
#
loop_
_entity_poly.entity_id
_entity_poly.type
_entity_poly.pdbx_seq_one_letter_code
_entity_poly.pdbx_strand_id
1 'polypeptide(L)'
;MKIQTSLLPVLLAALLAACATPPRPGAGTAPIHDGNSARMPAPDPAPDWTSLRAKLAGALRSVPGIEIGDASADGLRLQIPVSDGFASGRTELRPPLMRALDALAPALAAEPDVAIQVVGHTDSQGSEMYNLQLSIARAEAVAEYLRSRGIGLARLSADGRGEADPLTSNAQESGRARNRRVEIILRPMP
;
A
#
# COMPACT_ATOMS: atom_id res chain seq x y z
N MET A 1 70.54 -31.23 -0.76
CA MET A 1 70.01 -32.54 -1.21
C MET A 1 68.99 -32.26 -2.32
N LYS A 2 69.38 -32.52 -3.58
CA LYS A 2 68.91 -33.67 -4.41
C LYS A 2 67.44 -33.51 -4.85
N ILE A 3 67.14 -32.74 -5.92
CA ILE A 3 67.12 -33.08 -7.39
C ILE A 3 66.03 -34.17 -7.69
N GLN A 4 65.01 -34.02 -8.55
CA GLN A 4 64.99 -34.15 -10.04
C GLN A 4 63.54 -33.99 -10.57
N THR A 5 63.20 -33.13 -11.56
CA THR A 5 63.26 -33.29 -13.07
C THR A 5 62.48 -34.49 -13.61
N SER A 6 61.73 -34.51 -14.72
CA SER A 6 61.36 -33.64 -15.86
C SER A 6 60.20 -34.39 -16.60
N LEU A 7 59.38 -33.88 -17.53
CA LEU A 7 59.70 -33.49 -18.90
C LEU A 7 58.47 -32.89 -19.63
N LEU A 8 58.70 -31.79 -20.32
CA LEU A 8 57.96 -31.19 -21.45
C LEU A 8 58.27 -31.95 -22.77
N PRO A 9 57.54 -31.72 -23.89
CA PRO A 9 57.88 -30.65 -24.87
C PRO A 9 56.64 -29.85 -25.35
N VAL A 10 56.65 -28.51 -25.47
CA VAL A 10 57.30 -27.60 -26.46
C VAL A 10 56.75 -27.72 -27.89
N LEU A 11 56.12 -26.65 -28.39
CA LEU A 11 56.46 -25.89 -29.63
C LEU A 11 55.38 -24.79 -29.85
N LEU A 12 55.69 -23.49 -29.85
CA LEU A 12 56.31 -22.63 -30.91
C LEU A 12 55.23 -21.94 -31.77
N ALA A 13 54.92 -20.65 -31.59
CA ALA A 13 55.34 -19.45 -32.36
C ALA A 13 54.11 -18.50 -32.35
N ALA A 14 54.10 -17.17 -32.48
CA ALA A 14 55.03 -16.19 -33.03
C ALA A 14 54.68 -14.78 -32.46
N LEU A 15 55.63 -13.85 -32.65
CA LEU A 15 55.69 -12.48 -32.13
C LEU A 15 54.74 -11.45 -32.77
N LEU A 16 54.36 -10.47 -31.93
CA LEU A 16 54.25 -9.00 -32.13
C LEU A 16 53.49 -8.42 -33.33
N ALA A 17 52.46 -7.61 -33.02
CA ALA A 17 52.34 -6.24 -33.54
C ALA A 17 51.29 -5.43 -32.72
N ALA A 18 51.69 -4.23 -32.32
CA ALA A 18 50.86 -3.22 -31.68
C ALA A 18 50.05 -2.41 -32.72
N CYS A 19 48.96 -1.76 -32.28
CA CYS A 19 48.54 -0.38 -32.58
C CYS A 19 47.01 -0.20 -32.70
N ALA A 20 46.48 0.55 -31.72
CA ALA A 20 45.48 1.61 -31.82
C ALA A 20 44.37 1.53 -32.91
N THR A 21 43.13 1.37 -32.44
CA THR A 21 41.91 1.69 -33.21
C THR A 21 41.64 3.21 -33.17
N PRO A 22 41.39 3.89 -34.30
CA PRO A 22 41.10 5.32 -34.33
C PRO A 22 39.66 5.64 -33.90
N PRO A 23 39.36 6.87 -33.44
CA PRO A 23 38.00 7.31 -33.16
C PRO A 23 37.25 7.59 -34.47
N ARG A 24 35.97 7.20 -34.53
CA ARG A 24 35.08 7.45 -35.68
C ARG A 24 34.37 8.80 -35.50
N PRO A 25 34.57 9.81 -36.37
CA PRO A 25 33.74 11.01 -36.38
C PRO A 25 32.42 10.72 -37.12
N GLY A 26 31.31 11.18 -36.55
CA GLY A 26 29.96 10.94 -37.05
C GLY A 26 29.49 11.92 -38.13
N ALA A 27 28.39 11.54 -38.78
CA ALA A 27 27.33 12.33 -39.42
C ALA A 27 26.60 11.38 -40.38
N GLY A 28 25.28 11.24 -40.44
CA GLY A 28 24.14 11.90 -39.82
C GLY A 28 22.90 11.42 -40.60
N THR A 29 21.71 11.50 -40.00
CA THR A 29 20.44 12.02 -40.57
C THR A 29 19.22 11.46 -39.85
N ALA A 30 18.52 12.38 -39.16
CA ALA A 30 17.08 12.51 -39.02
C ALA A 30 16.30 11.50 -38.12
N PRO A 31 15.17 11.97 -37.56
CA PRO A 31 14.59 11.47 -36.32
C PRO A 31 13.56 10.37 -36.59
N ILE A 32 13.54 9.34 -35.75
CA ILE A 32 12.32 8.55 -35.57
C ILE A 32 11.67 9.13 -34.32
N HIS A 33 10.90 10.20 -34.52
CA HIS A 33 9.75 10.49 -33.69
C HIS A 33 8.64 9.64 -34.32
N ASP A 34 8.62 8.36 -33.99
CA ASP A 34 7.44 7.54 -34.21
C ASP A 34 6.32 8.18 -33.39
N GLY A 35 5.44 8.89 -34.11
CA GLY A 35 4.34 9.71 -33.60
C GLY A 35 3.25 8.93 -32.88
N ASN A 36 3.61 7.86 -32.19
CA ASN A 36 2.82 7.32 -31.12
C ASN A 36 3.45 7.80 -29.81
N SER A 37 3.29 9.10 -29.52
CA SER A 37 3.14 9.52 -28.13
C SER A 37 2.04 8.63 -27.59
N ALA A 38 2.41 7.53 -26.92
CA ALA A 38 1.47 6.61 -26.34
C ALA A 38 0.55 7.48 -25.52
N ARG A 39 -0.65 7.72 -26.05
CA ARG A 39 -1.67 8.51 -25.38
C ARG A 39 -1.90 7.68 -24.15
N MET A 40 -1.36 8.11 -23.02
CA MET A 40 -1.66 7.50 -21.74
C MET A 40 -3.16 7.31 -21.76
N PRO A 41 -3.66 6.06 -21.67
CA PRO A 41 -5.09 5.85 -21.64
C PRO A 41 -5.61 6.82 -20.58
N ALA A 42 -6.65 7.58 -20.95
CA ALA A 42 -7.29 8.43 -19.96
C ALA A 42 -7.57 7.54 -18.73
N PRO A 43 -7.29 8.02 -17.51
CA PRO A 43 -7.58 7.22 -16.32
C PRO A 43 -9.00 6.71 -16.44
N ASP A 44 -9.21 5.42 -16.16
CA ASP A 44 -10.54 4.83 -16.19
C ASP A 44 -11.50 5.74 -15.41
N PRO A 45 -12.76 5.91 -15.88
CA PRO A 45 -13.70 6.80 -15.22
C PRO A 45 -13.76 6.45 -13.74
N ALA A 46 -13.60 7.47 -12.90
CA ALA A 46 -13.55 7.27 -11.45
C ALA A 46 -14.75 6.41 -10.98
N PRO A 47 -14.54 5.50 -10.02
CA PRO A 47 -15.61 4.68 -9.47
C PRO A 47 -16.81 5.52 -9.04
N ASP A 48 -18.03 4.99 -9.18
CA ASP A 48 -19.23 5.65 -8.67
C ASP A 48 -19.25 5.59 -7.14
N TRP A 49 -18.62 6.59 -6.51
CA TRP A 49 -18.49 6.72 -5.07
C TRP A 49 -19.83 6.85 -4.36
N THR A 50 -20.84 7.42 -5.03
CA THR A 50 -22.18 7.58 -4.45
C THR A 50 -22.86 6.22 -4.32
N SER A 51 -22.85 5.44 -5.40
CA SER A 51 -23.38 4.07 -5.40
C SER A 51 -22.61 3.17 -4.44
N LEU A 52 -21.28 3.22 -4.45
CA LEU A 52 -20.45 2.41 -3.55
C LEU A 52 -20.73 2.76 -2.09
N ARG A 53 -20.78 4.05 -1.73
CA ARG A 53 -21.16 4.49 -0.39
C ARG A 53 -22.52 3.96 0.02
N ALA A 54 -23.53 4.00 -0.86
CA ALA A 54 -24.85 3.46 -0.58
C ALA A 54 -24.83 1.94 -0.34
N LYS A 55 -24.06 1.17 -1.12
CA LYS A 55 -23.86 -0.27 -0.91
C LYS A 55 -23.21 -0.56 0.45
N LEU A 56 -22.13 0.15 0.80
CA LEU A 56 -21.41 -0.03 2.07
C LEU A 56 -22.27 0.36 3.27
N ALA A 57 -23.01 1.49 3.17
CA ALA A 57 -23.97 1.89 4.18
C ALA A 57 -25.08 0.85 4.37
N GLY A 58 -25.54 0.23 3.28
CA GLY A 58 -26.47 -0.89 3.30
C GLY A 58 -25.92 -2.12 4.02
N ALA A 59 -24.68 -2.51 3.70
CA ALA A 59 -24.00 -3.66 4.31
C ALA A 59 -23.76 -3.47 5.82
N LEU A 60 -23.47 -2.24 6.24
CA LEU A 60 -23.18 -1.90 7.65
C LEU A 60 -24.42 -1.59 8.49
N ARG A 61 -25.64 -1.66 7.95
CA ARG A 61 -26.88 -1.34 8.72
C ARG A 61 -27.02 -2.14 10.02
N SER A 62 -26.50 -3.35 10.05
CA SER A 62 -26.56 -4.24 11.22
C SER A 62 -25.27 -4.26 12.04
N VAL A 63 -24.27 -3.45 11.67
CA VAL A 63 -22.98 -3.37 12.37
C VAL A 63 -22.76 -1.94 12.85
N PRO A 64 -23.04 -1.65 14.13
CA PRO A 64 -22.88 -0.30 14.67
C PRO A 64 -21.40 0.08 14.80
N GLY A 65 -21.14 1.39 14.84
CA GLY A 65 -19.82 1.95 15.22
C GLY A 65 -18.91 2.34 14.06
N ILE A 66 -19.24 1.99 12.81
CA ILE A 66 -18.45 2.42 11.65
C ILE A 66 -19.09 3.64 11.01
N GLU A 67 -18.32 4.72 10.95
CA GLU A 67 -18.73 5.96 10.30
C GLU A 67 -18.26 5.97 8.86
N ILE A 68 -19.17 6.22 7.93
CA ILE A 68 -18.85 6.35 6.51
C ILE A 68 -18.90 7.83 6.16
N GLY A 69 -17.77 8.37 5.71
CA GLY A 69 -17.67 9.75 5.24
C GLY A 69 -18.47 9.99 3.96
N ASP A 70 -18.45 11.24 3.51
CA ASP A 70 -19.09 11.60 2.26
C ASP A 70 -18.28 11.11 1.05
N ALA A 71 -18.99 10.80 -0.03
CA ALA A 71 -18.38 10.49 -1.30
C ALA A 71 -17.76 11.76 -1.90
N SER A 72 -16.48 11.69 -2.27
CA SER A 72 -15.75 12.82 -2.87
C SER A 72 -15.07 12.38 -4.16
N ALA A 73 -14.56 13.33 -4.94
CA ALA A 73 -13.79 13.02 -6.16
C ALA A 73 -12.54 12.18 -5.85
N ASP A 74 -11.94 12.39 -4.67
CA ASP A 74 -10.73 11.71 -4.21
C ASP A 74 -11.01 10.33 -3.60
N GLY A 75 -12.28 9.96 -3.43
CA GLY A 75 -12.70 8.66 -2.91
C GLY A 75 -13.66 8.71 -1.72
N LEU A 76 -13.64 7.62 -0.95
CA LEU A 76 -14.50 7.42 0.22
C LEU A 76 -13.66 7.02 1.44
N ARG A 77 -13.97 7.58 2.62
CA ARG A 77 -13.28 7.26 3.88
C ARG A 77 -14.26 6.63 4.86
N LEU A 78 -13.89 5.50 5.44
CA LEU A 78 -14.57 4.89 6.56
C LEU A 78 -13.72 5.04 7.81
N GLN A 79 -14.33 5.39 8.93
CA GLN A 79 -13.66 5.53 10.23
C GLN A 79 -14.19 4.47 11.19
N ILE A 80 -13.26 3.75 11.80
CA ILE A 80 -13.54 2.63 12.70
C ILE A 80 -12.88 2.95 14.04
N PRO A 81 -13.65 3.29 15.08
CA PRO A 81 -13.12 3.48 16.42
C PRO A 81 -12.41 2.21 16.92
N VAL A 82 -11.24 2.37 17.55
CA VAL A 82 -10.46 1.24 18.08
C VAL A 82 -11.23 0.47 19.16
N SER A 83 -12.09 1.13 19.95
CA SER A 83 -12.95 0.47 20.94
C SER A 83 -13.82 -0.63 20.33
N ASP A 84 -14.20 -0.46 19.07
CA ASP A 84 -15.09 -1.34 18.34
C ASP A 84 -14.30 -2.40 17.55
N GLY A 85 -13.01 -2.11 17.29
CA GLY A 85 -12.12 -2.91 16.47
C GLY A 85 -11.14 -3.82 17.20
N PHE A 86 -10.55 -3.37 18.29
CA PHE A 86 -9.39 -4.02 18.92
C PHE A 86 -9.51 -4.00 20.44
N ALA A 87 -8.83 -4.93 21.10
CA ALA A 87 -8.58 -4.79 22.53
C ALA A 87 -7.51 -3.69 22.80
N SER A 88 -7.49 -3.15 24.02
CA SER A 88 -6.53 -2.11 24.40
C SER A 88 -5.09 -2.63 24.30
N GLY A 89 -4.20 -1.89 23.62
CA GLY A 89 -2.81 -2.31 23.38
C GLY A 89 -2.64 -3.57 22.54
N ARG A 90 -3.70 -4.02 21.87
CA ARG A 90 -3.73 -5.26 21.08
C ARG A 90 -3.95 -4.97 19.60
N THR A 91 -3.58 -5.96 18.78
CA THR A 91 -3.73 -5.96 17.32
C THR A 91 -4.73 -7.02 16.85
N GLU A 92 -5.24 -7.87 17.75
CA GLU A 92 -6.29 -8.83 17.40
C GLU A 92 -7.62 -8.13 17.14
N LEU A 93 -8.23 -8.48 15.99
CA LEU A 93 -9.54 -7.99 15.60
C LEU A 93 -10.62 -8.58 16.50
N ARG A 94 -11.51 -7.73 16.99
CA ARG A 94 -12.68 -8.14 17.77
C ARG A 94 -13.80 -8.61 16.84
N PRO A 95 -14.68 -9.51 17.31
CA PRO A 95 -15.80 -10.00 16.51
C PRO A 95 -16.69 -8.92 15.85
N PRO A 96 -16.98 -7.76 16.47
CA PRO A 96 -17.74 -6.70 15.81
C PRO A 96 -17.09 -6.18 14.53
N LEU A 97 -15.78 -5.89 14.57
CA LEU A 97 -15.04 -5.45 13.39
C LEU A 97 -14.88 -6.55 12.36
N MET A 98 -14.64 -7.80 12.78
CA MET A 98 -14.63 -8.93 11.84
C MET A 98 -15.95 -9.02 11.06
N ARG A 99 -17.10 -8.88 11.73
CA ARG A 99 -18.42 -8.85 11.07
C ARG A 99 -18.61 -7.66 10.12
N ALA A 100 -18.09 -6.49 10.49
CA ALA A 100 -18.10 -5.34 9.59
C ALA A 100 -17.28 -5.61 8.32
N LEU A 101 -16.04 -6.08 8.48
CA LEU A 101 -15.16 -6.38 7.35
C LEU A 101 -15.75 -7.48 6.47
N ASP A 102 -16.42 -8.47 7.06
CA ASP A 102 -17.17 -9.50 6.33
C ASP A 102 -18.33 -8.92 5.52
N ALA A 103 -19.04 -7.93 6.07
CA ALA A 103 -20.12 -7.25 5.35
C ALA A 103 -19.61 -6.34 4.23
N LEU A 104 -18.44 -5.72 4.41
CA LEU A 104 -17.83 -4.82 3.42
C LEU A 104 -17.17 -5.59 2.27
N ALA A 105 -16.56 -6.74 2.54
CA ALA A 105 -15.74 -7.47 1.58
C ALA A 105 -16.45 -7.78 0.24
N PRO A 106 -17.72 -8.22 0.18
CA PRO A 106 -18.41 -8.46 -1.09
C PRO A 106 -18.56 -7.20 -1.94
N ALA A 107 -18.90 -6.06 -1.31
CA ALA A 107 -19.04 -4.79 -2.02
C ALA A 107 -17.68 -4.29 -2.53
N LEU A 108 -16.61 -4.45 -1.76
CA LEU A 108 -15.25 -4.09 -2.17
C LEU A 108 -14.68 -5.01 -3.26
N ALA A 109 -15.03 -6.30 -3.22
CA ALA A 109 -14.63 -7.28 -4.22
C ALA A 109 -15.29 -7.01 -5.59
N ALA A 110 -16.51 -6.47 -5.59
CA ALA A 110 -17.24 -6.10 -6.80
C ALA A 110 -16.69 -4.86 -7.52
N GLU A 111 -15.76 -4.13 -6.91
CA GLU A 111 -15.16 -2.90 -7.46
C GLU A 111 -13.65 -3.08 -7.67
N PRO A 112 -13.20 -3.82 -8.71
CA PRO A 112 -11.78 -4.16 -8.90
C PRO A 112 -10.87 -2.93 -9.08
N ASP A 113 -11.41 -1.82 -9.57
CA ASP A 113 -10.69 -0.59 -9.88
C ASP A 113 -10.56 0.35 -8.67
N VAL A 114 -10.91 -0.13 -7.47
CA VAL A 114 -10.79 0.61 -6.20
C VAL A 114 -9.60 0.09 -5.41
N ALA A 115 -8.64 0.99 -5.15
CA ALA A 115 -7.57 0.81 -4.19
C ALA A 115 -8.09 1.00 -2.76
N ILE A 116 -7.60 0.18 -1.83
CA ILE A 116 -7.99 0.17 -0.42
C ILE A 116 -6.72 0.44 0.41
N GLN A 117 -6.66 1.63 1.01
CA GLN A 117 -5.63 2.00 1.97
C GLN A 117 -6.20 1.92 3.38
N VAL A 118 -5.56 1.14 4.24
CA VAL A 118 -5.87 1.08 5.66
C VAL A 118 -4.88 1.94 6.43
N VAL A 119 -5.35 2.87 7.25
CA VAL A 119 -4.49 3.76 8.04
C VAL A 119 -4.81 3.64 9.52
N GLY A 120 -3.83 3.27 10.33
CA GLY A 120 -3.97 3.24 11.78
C GLY A 120 -3.60 4.58 12.43
N HIS A 121 -4.35 4.96 13.47
CA HIS A 121 -4.06 6.11 14.32
C HIS A 121 -4.18 5.75 15.81
N THR A 122 -3.43 6.47 16.64
CA THR A 122 -3.48 6.40 18.11
C THR A 122 -3.85 7.77 18.69
N ASP A 123 -4.02 7.82 20.00
CA ASP A 123 -3.94 9.10 20.73
C ASP A 123 -2.48 9.44 21.03
N SER A 124 -2.27 10.56 21.70
CA SER A 124 -0.93 11.04 22.08
C SER A 124 -0.41 10.48 23.41
N GLN A 125 -0.93 9.34 23.88
CA GLN A 125 -0.45 8.70 25.11
C GLN A 125 0.61 7.66 24.77
N GLY A 126 1.70 7.64 25.53
CA GLY A 126 2.85 6.76 25.28
C GLY A 126 3.92 7.41 24.40
N SER A 127 4.89 6.61 23.96
CA SER A 127 5.97 7.11 23.08
C SER A 127 5.54 7.08 21.61
N GLU A 128 5.95 8.07 20.84
CA GLU A 128 5.72 8.17 19.39
C GLU A 128 6.06 6.87 18.64
N MET A 129 7.23 6.28 18.89
CA MET A 129 7.65 5.04 18.22
C MET A 129 6.73 3.86 18.51
N TYR A 130 6.29 3.70 19.76
CA TYR A 130 5.32 2.67 20.14
C TYR A 130 3.96 2.91 19.45
N ASN A 131 3.49 4.15 19.43
CA ASN A 131 2.25 4.54 18.79
C ASN A 131 2.28 4.28 17.28
N LEU A 132 3.40 4.59 16.63
CA LEU A 132 3.62 4.29 15.23
C LEU A 132 3.55 2.78 14.96
N GLN A 133 4.32 1.98 15.70
CA GLN A 133 4.30 0.51 15.56
C GLN A 133 2.92 -0.09 15.80
N LEU A 134 2.22 0.34 16.85
CA LEU A 134 0.87 -0.12 17.16
C LEU A 134 -0.12 0.23 16.05
N SER A 135 -0.01 1.44 15.50
CA SER A 135 -0.89 1.90 14.42
C SER A 135 -0.68 1.10 13.13
N ILE A 136 0.58 0.83 12.76
CA ILE A 136 0.95 0.00 11.59
C ILE A 136 0.38 -1.41 11.76
N ALA A 137 0.66 -2.05 12.90
CA ALA A 137 0.25 -3.43 13.13
C ALA A 137 -1.28 -3.62 13.11
N ARG A 138 -2.05 -2.60 13.55
CA ARG A 138 -3.51 -2.61 13.45
C ARG A 138 -4.00 -2.45 12.01
N ALA A 139 -3.36 -1.58 11.23
CA ALA A 139 -3.69 -1.42 9.81
C ALA A 139 -3.39 -2.70 9.02
N GLU A 140 -2.25 -3.34 9.30
CA GLU A 140 -1.86 -4.63 8.72
C GLU A 140 -2.87 -5.73 9.06
N ALA A 141 -3.31 -5.82 10.33
CA ALA A 141 -4.31 -6.81 10.73
C ALA A 141 -5.63 -6.68 9.95
N VAL A 142 -6.11 -5.46 9.71
CA VAL A 142 -7.33 -5.20 8.92
C VAL A 142 -7.11 -5.52 7.45
N ALA A 143 -5.98 -5.09 6.86
CA ALA A 143 -5.65 -5.37 5.46
C ALA A 143 -5.52 -6.88 5.22
N GLU A 144 -4.83 -7.60 6.10
CA GLU A 144 -4.69 -9.06 6.05
C GLU A 144 -6.04 -9.76 6.18
N TYR A 145 -6.92 -9.27 7.06
CA TYR A 145 -8.26 -9.81 7.18
C TYR A 145 -9.07 -9.63 5.89
N LEU A 146 -9.07 -8.43 5.29
CA LEU A 146 -9.72 -8.20 4.00
C LEU A 146 -9.12 -9.06 2.87
N ARG A 147 -7.80 -9.27 2.87
CA ARG A 147 -7.13 -10.19 1.95
C ARG A 147 -7.66 -11.61 2.11
N SER A 148 -7.84 -12.08 3.34
CA SER A 148 -8.42 -13.41 3.63
C SER A 148 -9.86 -13.56 3.13
N ARG A 149 -10.56 -12.44 2.89
CA ARG A 149 -11.91 -12.40 2.29
C ARG A 149 -11.92 -12.27 0.77
N GLY A 150 -10.75 -12.36 0.12
CA GLY A 150 -10.64 -12.42 -1.34
C GLY A 150 -10.28 -11.09 -2.02
N ILE A 151 -9.97 -10.05 -1.25
CA ILE A 151 -9.44 -8.80 -1.83
C ILE A 151 -7.99 -9.01 -2.30
N GLY A 152 -7.71 -8.66 -3.55
CA GLY A 152 -6.39 -8.83 -4.15
C GLY A 152 -5.31 -7.99 -3.47
N LEU A 153 -4.13 -8.57 -3.24
CA LEU A 153 -3.00 -7.91 -2.57
C LEU A 153 -2.59 -6.59 -3.24
N ALA A 154 -2.62 -6.53 -4.57
CA ALA A 154 -2.27 -5.33 -5.33
C ALA A 154 -3.18 -4.12 -5.05
N ARG A 155 -4.37 -4.35 -4.48
CA ARG A 155 -5.34 -3.30 -4.12
C ARG A 155 -5.22 -2.87 -2.67
N LEU A 156 -4.44 -3.57 -1.84
CA LEU A 156 -4.37 -3.35 -0.41
C LEU A 156 -3.06 -2.67 -0.03
N SER A 157 -3.16 -1.64 0.81
CA SER A 157 -2.02 -1.05 1.49
C SER A 157 -2.37 -0.83 2.96
N ALA A 158 -1.37 -0.95 3.84
CA ALA A 158 -1.48 -0.66 5.26
C ALA A 158 -0.43 0.39 5.63
N ASP A 159 -0.84 1.42 6.35
CA ASP A 159 0.00 2.49 6.84
C ASP A 159 -0.37 2.82 8.30
N GLY A 160 0.57 3.36 9.05
CA GLY A 160 0.34 3.79 10.42
C GLY A 160 0.85 5.20 10.62
N ARG A 161 0.03 6.03 11.25
CA ARG A 161 0.34 7.43 11.53
C ARG A 161 0.66 7.70 12.99
N GLY A 162 0.56 6.68 13.85
CA GLY A 162 0.68 6.86 15.29
C GLY A 162 -0.25 7.97 15.77
N GLU A 163 0.30 8.93 16.50
CA GLU A 163 -0.44 10.09 17.01
C GLU A 163 -0.51 11.28 16.04
N ALA A 164 0.10 11.16 14.86
CA ALA A 164 0.02 12.18 13.82
C ALA A 164 -1.40 12.26 13.24
N ASP A 165 -1.72 13.43 12.69
CA ASP A 165 -3.02 13.75 12.09
C ASP A 165 -4.23 13.45 13.03
N PRO A 166 -4.27 14.06 14.23
CA PRO A 166 -5.38 13.87 15.15
C PRO A 166 -6.66 14.51 14.59
N LEU A 167 -7.79 13.81 14.68
CA LEU A 167 -9.10 14.38 14.33
C LEU A 167 -9.51 15.49 15.29
N THR A 168 -9.02 15.40 16.53
CA THR A 168 -9.41 16.32 17.59
C THR A 168 -8.34 16.44 18.67
N SER A 169 -8.52 17.40 19.57
CA SER A 169 -7.59 17.60 20.69
C SER A 169 -7.44 16.35 21.56
N ASN A 170 -6.19 16.00 21.88
CA ASN A 170 -5.86 14.92 22.83
C ASN A 170 -6.00 15.33 24.31
N ALA A 171 -6.41 16.57 24.59
CA ALA A 171 -6.52 17.09 25.95
C ALA A 171 -7.54 16.33 26.82
N GLN A 172 -8.61 15.81 26.22
CA GLN A 172 -9.69 15.12 26.93
C GLN A 172 -9.83 13.67 26.45
N GLU A 173 -10.32 12.78 27.33
CA GLU A 173 -10.49 11.36 27.00
C GLU A 173 -11.45 11.14 25.84
N SER A 174 -12.53 11.92 25.75
CA SER A 174 -13.45 11.89 24.62
C SER A 174 -12.75 12.19 23.29
N GLY A 175 -11.78 13.12 23.30
CA GLY A 175 -10.99 13.45 22.12
C GLY A 175 -10.02 12.34 21.75
N ARG A 176 -9.27 11.82 22.73
CA ARG A 176 -8.37 10.68 22.54
C ARG A 176 -9.09 9.44 22.00
N ALA A 177 -10.27 9.14 22.51
CA ALA A 177 -11.08 8.02 22.05
C ALA A 177 -11.41 8.10 20.55
N ARG A 178 -11.66 9.29 20.01
CA ARG A 178 -11.87 9.50 18.57
C ARG A 178 -10.59 9.40 17.76
N ASN A 179 -9.46 9.84 18.31
CA ASN A 179 -8.17 9.75 17.63
C ASN A 179 -7.69 8.30 17.48
N ARG A 180 -7.99 7.44 18.47
CA ARG A 180 -7.77 5.98 18.40
C ARG A 180 -8.74 5.35 17.40
N ARG A 181 -8.35 5.30 16.13
CA ARG A 181 -9.16 4.76 15.04
C ARG A 181 -8.32 4.03 14.00
N VAL A 182 -8.99 3.23 13.19
CA VAL A 182 -8.48 2.77 11.90
C VAL A 182 -9.35 3.38 10.83
N GLU A 183 -8.73 3.88 9.77
CA GLU A 183 -9.43 4.39 8.60
C GLU A 183 -9.27 3.42 7.44
N ILE A 184 -10.33 3.23 6.68
CA ILE A 184 -10.29 2.57 5.37
C ILE A 184 -10.59 3.62 4.32
N ILE A 185 -9.60 3.92 3.49
CA ILE A 185 -9.66 4.93 2.44
C ILE A 185 -9.73 4.20 1.10
N LEU A 186 -10.84 4.40 0.41
CA LEU A 186 -11.08 3.88 -0.93
C LEU A 186 -10.71 4.98 -1.93
N ARG A 187 -9.87 4.66 -2.91
CA ARG A 187 -9.43 5.59 -3.96
C ARG A 187 -9.44 4.91 -5.33
N PRO A 188 -9.44 5.67 -6.43
CA PRO A 188 -9.21 5.08 -7.75
C PRO A 188 -7.87 4.33 -7.76
N MET A 189 -7.82 3.18 -8.42
CA MET A 189 -6.55 2.54 -8.74
C MET A 189 -5.72 3.47 -9.65
N PRO A 190 -4.39 3.60 -9.41
CA PRO A 190 -3.50 4.42 -10.22
C PRO A 190 -3.22 3.82 -11.60
#